data_AF-A0A815TZX4-F1
#
_entry.id   AF-A0A815TZX4-F1
#
_cell.length_a   1.000
_cell.length_b   1.000
_cell.length_c   1.000
_cell.angle_alpha   90.00
_cell.angle_beta   90.00
_cell.angle_gamma   90.00
#
_symmetry.space_group_name_H-M   'P 1'
#
loop_
_entity.id
_entity.type
_entity.pdbx_description
1 polymer ?
#
loop_
_entity_poly.entity_id
_entity_poly.type
_entity_poly.pdbx_seq_one_letter_code
_entity_poly.pdbx_strand_id
1 'polypeptide(L)'
;MLWSYFLLLTTLSISLHALLYPAESETRQVKSLDGLWHFRLDEQGVGENERWYAQPNLPEPTIFMPVPSSYNDVTQNITIHRHIGWVWYAKDFFLHNTAPRWVLRFQAAHYESRVWVNGHSAVNHSGGHLPFEADITPFISTNKDYSKVHIVVAINNTLTPTTLPPGYLQIHNPTYRELQTP
;
A
#
# COMPACT_ATOMS: atom_id res chain seq x y z
N MET A 1 2.32 -56.92 4.14
CA MET A 1 2.55 -55.52 4.54
C MET A 1 1.95 -54.62 3.48
N LEU A 2 0.74 -54.11 3.68
CA LEU A 2 0.09 -53.14 2.79
C LEU A 2 0.34 -51.75 3.37
N TRP A 3 1.07 -50.91 2.64
CA TRP A 3 1.29 -49.51 2.98
C TRP A 3 0.13 -48.68 2.41
N SER A 4 -0.70 -48.11 3.28
CA SER A 4 -1.71 -47.13 2.89
C SER A 4 -1.06 -45.75 2.80
N TYR A 5 -0.99 -45.19 1.58
CA TYR A 5 -0.64 -43.79 1.38
C TYR A 5 -1.86 -42.91 1.68
N PHE A 6 -1.76 -42.07 2.71
CA PHE A 6 -2.73 -41.04 3.02
C PHE A 6 -2.39 -39.80 2.19
N LEU A 7 -3.24 -39.47 1.21
CA LEU A 7 -3.09 -38.24 0.41
C LEU A 7 -3.80 -37.10 1.16
N LEU A 8 -3.02 -36.16 1.70
CA LEU A 8 -3.57 -34.96 2.33
C LEU A 8 -3.97 -33.97 1.23
N LEU A 9 -5.24 -33.97 0.83
CA LEU A 9 -5.81 -32.96 -0.07
C LEU A 9 -5.94 -31.64 0.71
N THR A 10 -5.00 -30.73 0.51
CA THR A 10 -5.16 -29.33 0.93
C THR A 10 -6.13 -28.66 -0.03
N THR A 11 -7.37 -28.43 0.42
CA THR A 11 -8.34 -27.64 -0.34
C THR A 11 -7.86 -26.20 -0.38
N LEU A 12 -7.42 -25.73 -1.56
CA LEU A 12 -7.13 -24.33 -1.79
C LEU A 12 -8.45 -23.56 -1.87
N SER A 13 -8.88 -22.99 -0.76
CA SER A 13 -10.09 -22.15 -0.70
C SER A 13 -9.84 -20.85 -1.45
N ILE A 14 -10.24 -20.77 -2.72
CA ILE A 14 -10.23 -19.52 -3.48
C ILE A 14 -11.40 -18.66 -2.99
N SER A 15 -11.12 -17.69 -2.12
CA SER A 15 -12.12 -16.70 -1.69
C SER A 15 -12.28 -15.64 -2.78
N LEU A 16 -13.36 -15.73 -3.55
CA LEU A 16 -13.79 -14.65 -4.44
C LEU A 16 -14.29 -13.49 -3.57
N HIS A 17 -13.43 -12.51 -3.34
CA HIS A 17 -13.78 -11.25 -2.68
C HIS A 17 -14.49 -10.35 -3.70
N ALA A 18 -15.78 -10.09 -3.50
CA ALA A 18 -16.49 -9.09 -4.28
C ALA A 18 -16.07 -7.68 -3.83
N LEU A 19 -15.33 -6.96 -4.68
CA LEU A 19 -14.81 -5.60 -4.44
C LEU A 19 -15.88 -4.51 -4.57
N LEU A 20 -17.01 -4.68 -3.86
CA LEU A 20 -18.11 -3.72 -3.85
C LEU A 20 -17.65 -2.35 -3.35
N TYR A 21 -18.26 -1.29 -3.87
CA TYR A 21 -18.01 0.06 -3.39
C TYR A 21 -18.47 0.18 -1.92
N PRO A 22 -17.64 0.75 -1.02
CA PRO A 22 -18.04 0.95 0.38
C PRO A 22 -19.22 1.91 0.46
N ALA A 23 -20.28 1.51 1.17
CA ALA A 23 -21.43 2.34 1.45
C ALA A 23 -21.81 2.19 2.93
N GLU A 24 -22.17 3.30 3.57
CA GLU A 24 -22.69 3.26 4.93
C GLU A 24 -24.05 2.56 4.98
N SER A 25 -24.27 1.81 6.05
CA SER A 25 -25.53 1.13 6.32
C SER A 25 -25.62 0.77 7.80
N GLU A 26 -26.71 0.15 8.23
CA GLU A 26 -26.86 -0.36 9.60
C GLU A 26 -25.73 -1.32 10.03
N THR A 27 -25.05 -1.96 9.08
CA THR A 27 -23.98 -2.95 9.34
C THR A 27 -22.59 -2.50 8.90
N ARG A 28 -22.45 -1.33 8.27
CA ARG A 28 -21.18 -0.84 7.70
C ARG A 28 -20.99 0.63 7.98
N GLN A 29 -19.84 0.96 8.54
CA GLN A 29 -19.36 2.33 8.69
C GLN A 29 -18.22 2.57 7.71
N VAL A 30 -18.16 3.77 7.12
CA VAL A 30 -17.11 4.15 6.18
C VAL A 30 -16.39 5.37 6.73
N LYS A 31 -15.09 5.22 6.97
CA LYS A 31 -14.23 6.33 7.41
C LYS A 31 -13.20 6.60 6.34
N SER A 32 -13.22 7.81 5.79
CA SER A 32 -12.17 8.26 4.87
C SER A 32 -10.84 8.43 5.62
N LEU A 33 -9.75 8.05 4.94
CA LEU A 33 -8.38 8.30 5.37
C LEU A 33 -7.70 9.40 4.52
N ASP A 34 -8.49 10.16 3.74
CA ASP A 34 -8.00 11.27 2.93
C ASP A 34 -7.37 12.38 3.80
N GLY A 35 -6.72 13.31 3.13
CA GLY A 35 -6.00 14.43 3.73
C GLY A 35 -4.49 14.24 3.65
N LEU A 36 -3.76 14.81 4.61
CA LEU A 36 -2.31 14.76 4.60
C LEU A 36 -1.79 13.42 5.10
N TRP A 37 -0.80 12.89 4.38
CA TRP A 37 -0.01 11.72 4.73
C TRP A 37 1.47 12.12 4.80
N HIS A 38 2.24 11.45 5.64
CA HIS A 38 3.70 11.54 5.57
C HIS A 38 4.18 10.90 4.27
N PHE A 39 5.15 11.52 3.61
CA PHE A 39 5.64 11.12 2.30
C PHE A 39 7.16 11.22 2.23
N ARG A 40 7.78 10.21 1.61
CA ARG A 40 9.23 10.13 1.41
C ARG A 40 9.56 9.42 0.10
N LEU A 41 10.52 9.96 -0.64
CA LEU A 41 11.14 9.25 -1.76
C LEU A 41 12.16 8.22 -1.24
N ASP A 42 12.24 7.07 -1.89
CA ASP A 42 13.26 6.05 -1.62
C ASP A 42 14.15 5.88 -2.84
N GLU A 43 14.97 6.91 -3.08
CA GLU A 43 15.84 7.02 -4.26
C GLU A 43 16.84 5.85 -4.38
N GLN A 44 17.20 5.26 -3.25
CA GLN A 44 18.14 4.14 -3.16
C GLN A 44 17.45 2.77 -3.06
N GLY A 45 16.13 2.73 -2.92
CA GLY A 45 15.37 1.49 -2.77
C GLY A 45 15.71 0.71 -1.49
N VAL A 46 16.04 1.42 -0.40
CA VAL A 46 16.50 0.81 0.86
C VAL A 46 15.37 0.63 1.87
N GLY A 47 14.21 1.26 1.67
CA GLY A 47 13.18 1.38 2.69
C GLY A 47 12.62 0.06 3.20
N GLU A 48 12.54 -0.96 2.35
CA GLU A 48 12.12 -2.28 2.79
C GLU A 48 13.22 -3.01 3.57
N ASN A 49 14.47 -2.93 3.11
CA ASN A 49 15.63 -3.51 3.80
C ASN A 49 15.84 -2.90 5.19
N GLU A 50 15.65 -1.58 5.30
CA GLU A 50 15.72 -0.82 6.56
C GLU A 50 14.40 -0.83 7.35
N ARG A 51 13.39 -1.55 6.85
CA ARG A 51 12.09 -1.74 7.49
C ARG A 51 11.40 -0.44 7.90
N TRP A 52 11.38 0.55 7.00
CA TRP A 52 10.68 1.82 7.24
C TRP A 52 9.20 1.60 7.62
N TYR A 53 8.57 0.53 7.11
CA TYR A 53 7.21 0.12 7.45
C TYR A 53 6.98 -0.25 8.92
N ALA A 54 8.03 -0.58 9.67
CA ALA A 54 7.96 -0.98 11.07
C ALA A 54 8.41 0.14 12.03
N GLN A 55 8.87 1.27 11.48
CA GLN A 55 9.30 2.42 12.27
C GLN A 55 8.08 3.26 12.69
N PRO A 56 8.16 4.02 13.80
CA PRO A 56 7.04 4.87 14.23
C PRO A 56 6.77 6.04 13.27
N ASN A 57 7.80 6.47 12.52
CA ASN A 57 7.73 7.50 11.49
C ASN A 57 8.62 7.09 10.31
N LEU A 58 8.31 7.60 9.11
CA LEU A 58 9.24 7.52 8.00
C LEU A 58 10.52 8.32 8.30
N PRO A 59 11.70 7.89 7.79
CA PRO A 59 12.95 8.60 8.06
C PRO A 59 13.00 9.99 7.41
N GLU A 60 13.91 10.85 7.87
CA GLU A 60 14.08 12.20 7.32
C GLU A 60 14.94 12.22 6.04
N PRO A 61 14.68 13.10 5.06
CA PRO A 61 13.55 14.04 5.00
C PRO A 61 12.18 13.37 4.74
N THR A 62 11.19 13.71 5.56
CA THR A 62 9.77 13.39 5.34
C THR A 62 8.96 14.68 5.21
N ILE A 63 8.04 14.71 4.23
CA ILE A 63 7.14 15.85 4.00
C ILE A 63 5.67 15.41 4.07
N PHE A 64 4.74 16.36 4.07
CA PHE A 64 3.32 16.04 3.92
C PHE A 64 2.92 16.01 2.44
N MET A 65 2.11 15.02 2.06
CA MET A 65 1.54 14.87 0.72
C MET A 65 0.03 14.64 0.83
N PRO A 66 -0.80 15.34 0.04
CA PRO A 66 -2.24 15.13 0.04
C PRO A 66 -2.59 13.81 -0.62
N VAL A 67 -3.60 13.13 -0.05
CA VAL A 67 -4.26 11.96 -0.63
C VAL A 67 -5.77 12.25 -0.64
N PRO A 68 -6.47 12.11 -1.79
CA PRO A 68 -5.95 11.65 -3.08
C PRO A 68 -5.23 12.76 -3.86
N SER A 69 -4.07 12.44 -4.44
CA SER A 69 -3.36 13.28 -5.42
C SER A 69 -2.22 12.46 -6.05
N SER A 70 -1.84 12.78 -7.29
CA SER A 70 -0.48 12.47 -7.74
C SER A 70 0.49 13.40 -7.00
N TYR A 71 1.68 12.91 -6.64
CA TYR A 71 2.66 13.70 -5.89
C TYR A 71 3.49 14.64 -6.80
N ASN A 72 3.52 14.38 -8.10
CA ASN A 72 4.48 14.96 -9.05
C ASN A 72 4.44 16.50 -9.08
N ASP A 73 3.25 17.09 -8.97
CA ASP A 73 3.05 18.53 -9.14
C ASP A 73 2.63 19.25 -7.84
N VAL A 74 2.61 18.55 -6.71
CA VAL A 74 2.24 19.14 -5.41
C VAL A 74 3.33 20.08 -4.90
N THR A 75 4.59 19.79 -5.21
CA THR A 75 5.76 20.55 -4.74
C THR A 75 6.47 21.22 -5.91
N GLN A 76 7.32 22.21 -5.62
CA GLN A 76 8.21 22.81 -6.61
C GLN A 76 9.53 22.02 -6.80
N ASN A 77 9.66 20.85 -6.17
CA ASN A 77 10.89 20.07 -6.21
C ASN A 77 10.93 19.18 -7.46
N ILE A 78 11.86 19.47 -8.37
CA ILE A 78 12.02 18.73 -9.63
C ILE A 78 12.38 17.25 -9.42
N THR A 79 13.08 16.91 -8.33
CA THR A 79 13.41 15.53 -7.99
C THR A 79 12.16 14.74 -7.65
N ILE A 80 11.21 15.34 -6.91
CA ILE A 80 9.90 14.73 -6.64
C ILE A 80 9.10 14.61 -7.94
N HIS A 81 9.05 15.67 -8.74
CA HIS A 81 8.29 15.68 -9.99
C HIS A 81 8.72 14.55 -10.96
N ARG A 82 10.03 14.34 -11.10
CA ARG A 82 10.62 13.36 -12.04
C ARG A 82 10.95 12.01 -11.40
N HIS A 83 10.54 11.78 -10.16
CA HIS A 83 10.93 10.57 -9.44
C HIS A 83 10.37 9.31 -10.13
N ILE A 84 11.24 8.31 -10.33
CA ILE A 84 10.87 6.96 -10.75
C ILE A 84 11.52 5.97 -9.79
N GLY A 85 10.67 5.16 -9.14
CA GLY A 85 11.09 4.18 -8.14
C GLY A 85 10.10 4.10 -6.99
N TRP A 86 10.61 3.71 -5.82
CA TRP A 86 9.83 3.56 -4.60
C TRP A 86 9.56 4.91 -3.93
N VAL A 87 8.31 5.13 -3.56
CA VAL A 87 7.88 6.18 -2.64
C VAL A 87 7.13 5.57 -1.48
N TRP A 88 7.20 6.22 -0.33
CA TRP A 88 6.60 5.75 0.91
C TRP A 88 5.60 6.76 1.42
N TYR A 89 4.40 6.29 1.77
CA TYR A 89 3.36 7.03 2.44
C TYR A 89 3.13 6.45 3.83
N ALA A 90 2.88 7.28 4.83
CA ALA A 90 2.48 6.81 6.16
C ALA A 90 1.38 7.68 6.77
N LYS A 91 0.47 7.04 7.51
CA LYS A 91 -0.62 7.72 8.22
C LYS A 91 -1.03 6.97 9.48
N ASP A 92 -1.23 7.76 10.52
CA ASP A 92 -1.86 7.31 11.75
C ASP A 92 -3.35 7.65 11.77
N PHE A 93 -4.15 6.76 12.32
CA PHE A 93 -5.56 7.02 12.63
C PHE A 93 -6.01 6.21 13.84
N PHE A 94 -7.20 6.53 14.34
CA PHE A 94 -7.78 5.89 15.50
C PHE A 94 -9.10 5.22 15.13
N LEU A 95 -9.31 4.05 15.71
CA LEU A 95 -10.52 3.24 15.62
C LEU A 95 -11.02 2.93 17.04
N HIS A 96 -12.34 2.84 17.20
CA HIS A 96 -12.95 2.24 18.38
C HIS A 96 -13.08 0.74 18.13
N ASN A 97 -12.73 -0.12 19.08
CA ASN A 97 -12.75 -1.57 18.88
C ASN A 97 -14.17 -2.16 19.08
N THR A 98 -15.14 -1.61 18.36
CA THR A 98 -16.57 -1.96 18.47
C THR A 98 -17.05 -2.82 17.30
N ALA A 99 -16.33 -2.81 16.17
CA ALA A 99 -16.69 -3.59 15.00
C ALA A 99 -16.02 -4.97 15.01
N PRO A 100 -16.71 -6.02 14.53
CA PRO A 100 -16.14 -7.37 14.45
C PRO A 100 -15.12 -7.53 13.32
N ARG A 101 -15.05 -6.57 12.38
CA ARG A 101 -14.18 -6.63 11.20
C ARG A 101 -13.79 -5.24 10.74
N TRP A 102 -12.51 -5.07 10.44
CA TRP A 102 -11.94 -3.85 9.85
C TRP A 102 -11.31 -4.17 8.51
N VAL A 103 -11.70 -3.43 7.47
CA VAL A 103 -11.16 -3.57 6.11
C VAL A 103 -10.57 -2.24 5.69
N LEU A 104 -9.29 -2.26 5.31
CA LEU A 104 -8.62 -1.14 4.66
C LEU A 104 -8.81 -1.26 3.16
N ARG A 105 -9.25 -0.18 2.49
CA ARG A 105 -9.48 -0.17 1.05
C ARG A 105 -8.78 1.02 0.40
N PHE A 106 -8.05 0.74 -0.67
CA PHE A 106 -7.50 1.73 -1.58
C PHE A 106 -8.31 1.70 -2.88
N GLN A 107 -8.71 2.86 -3.38
CA GLN A 107 -9.44 2.93 -4.66
C GLN A 107 -8.52 2.73 -5.86
N ALA A 108 -7.28 3.21 -5.77
CA ALA A 108 -6.24 3.13 -6.79
C ALA A 108 -4.89 3.52 -6.17
N ALA A 109 -3.79 2.94 -6.66
CA ALA A 109 -2.43 3.35 -6.33
C ALA A 109 -1.46 2.88 -7.44
N HIS A 110 -0.78 3.82 -8.10
CA HIS A 110 0.00 3.52 -9.31
C HIS A 110 1.50 3.35 -9.04
N TYR A 111 2.16 2.22 -9.33
CA TYR A 111 1.69 0.99 -9.99
C TYR A 111 1.74 -0.26 -9.10
N GLU A 112 2.91 -0.56 -8.52
CA GLU A 112 3.06 -1.65 -7.55
C GLU A 112 2.91 -1.06 -6.15
N SER A 113 2.02 -1.62 -5.34
CA SER A 113 1.75 -1.17 -3.98
C SER A 113 1.98 -2.29 -2.98
N ARG A 114 2.63 -1.97 -1.86
CA ARG A 114 2.81 -2.85 -0.70
C ARG A 114 2.31 -2.11 0.52
N VAL A 115 1.42 -2.73 1.28
CA VAL A 115 0.76 -2.10 2.43
C VAL A 115 1.10 -2.86 3.69
N TRP A 116 1.49 -2.11 4.71
CA TRP A 116 1.70 -2.60 6.06
C TRP A 116 0.78 -1.89 7.05
N VAL A 117 0.33 -2.63 8.05
CA VAL A 117 -0.46 -2.13 9.18
C VAL A 117 0.24 -2.52 10.47
N ASN A 118 0.56 -1.52 11.29
CA ASN A 118 1.31 -1.71 12.53
C ASN A 118 2.59 -2.56 12.32
N GLY A 119 3.31 -2.32 11.22
CA GLY A 119 4.53 -3.04 10.86
C GLY A 119 4.34 -4.43 10.22
N HIS A 120 3.10 -4.91 10.07
CA HIS A 120 2.81 -6.24 9.51
C HIS A 120 2.32 -6.12 8.06
N SER A 121 2.77 -7.02 7.17
CA SER A 121 2.32 -7.04 5.78
C SER A 121 0.83 -7.36 5.70
N ALA A 122 0.07 -6.51 5.02
CA ALA A 122 -1.38 -6.61 4.91
C ALA A 122 -1.81 -7.03 3.50
N VAL A 123 -1.31 -6.34 2.45
CA VAL A 123 -1.65 -6.64 1.06
C VAL A 123 -0.60 -6.09 0.10
N ASN A 124 -0.39 -6.82 -1.01
CA ASN A 124 0.35 -6.34 -2.18
C ASN A 124 -0.62 -6.23 -3.36
N HIS A 125 -0.48 -5.18 -4.17
CA HIS A 125 -1.30 -4.95 -5.35
C HIS A 125 -0.43 -4.50 -6.53
N SER A 126 -0.83 -4.90 -7.74
CA SER A 126 -0.22 -4.45 -8.99
C SER A 126 -1.31 -3.96 -9.91
N GLY A 127 -1.19 -2.71 -10.37
CA GLY A 127 -2.20 -2.03 -11.17
C GLY A 127 -2.49 -0.64 -10.62
N GLY A 128 -2.63 0.35 -11.51
CA GLY A 128 -2.76 1.75 -11.09
C GLY A 128 -4.18 2.27 -10.87
N HIS A 129 -5.19 1.54 -11.32
CA HIS A 129 -6.54 2.10 -11.53
C HIS A 129 -7.68 1.21 -11.03
N LEU A 130 -7.36 0.12 -10.31
CA LEU A 130 -8.35 -0.78 -9.74
C LEU A 130 -8.22 -0.80 -8.21
N PRO A 131 -9.35 -0.97 -7.50
CA PRO A 131 -9.33 -1.01 -6.05
C PRO A 131 -8.75 -2.31 -5.52
N PHE A 132 -8.19 -2.24 -4.32
CA PHE A 132 -7.75 -3.40 -3.55
C PHE A 132 -8.00 -3.16 -2.06
N GLU A 133 -8.11 -4.26 -1.31
CA GLU A 133 -8.45 -4.21 0.10
C GLU A 133 -7.68 -5.25 0.92
N ALA A 134 -7.58 -5.00 2.22
CA ALA A 134 -6.99 -5.90 3.20
C ALA A 134 -7.89 -5.99 4.42
N ASP A 135 -8.11 -7.21 4.92
CA ASP A 135 -8.66 -7.39 6.27
C ASP A 135 -7.56 -7.04 7.28
N ILE A 136 -7.76 -5.95 8.02
CA ILE A 136 -6.78 -5.45 8.99
C ILE A 136 -7.11 -5.86 10.42
N THR A 137 -8.23 -6.56 10.63
CA THR A 137 -8.69 -7.01 11.95
C THR A 137 -7.61 -7.72 12.76
N PRO A 138 -6.79 -8.63 12.18
CA PRO A 138 -5.72 -9.31 12.91
C PRO A 138 -4.60 -8.38 13.41
N PHE A 139 -4.47 -7.17 12.87
CA PHE A 139 -3.42 -6.21 13.21
C PHE A 139 -3.88 -5.17 14.25
N ILE A 140 -5.15 -5.20 14.66
CA ILE A 140 -5.72 -4.26 15.63
C ILE A 140 -5.59 -4.83 17.04
N SER A 141 -5.17 -4.00 18.00
CA SER A 141 -5.12 -4.42 19.40
C SER A 141 -6.54 -4.57 19.96
N THR A 142 -6.85 -5.75 20.48
CA THR A 142 -8.17 -6.06 21.05
C THR A 142 -8.32 -5.67 22.52
N ASN A 143 -7.22 -5.33 23.19
CA ASN A 143 -7.18 -5.12 24.65
C ASN A 143 -7.54 -3.69 25.07
N LYS A 144 -8.02 -2.87 24.14
CA LYS A 144 -8.33 -1.45 24.36
C LYS A 144 -9.64 -1.08 23.66
N ASP A 145 -10.39 -0.17 24.26
CA ASP A 145 -11.61 0.39 23.66
C ASP A 145 -11.32 1.18 22.39
N TYR A 146 -10.10 1.74 22.30
CA TYR A 146 -9.59 2.42 21.12
C TYR A 146 -8.19 1.92 20.76
N SER A 147 -7.91 1.87 19.46
CA SER A 147 -6.62 1.47 18.91
C SER A 147 -6.09 2.54 17.97
N LYS A 148 -4.85 2.98 18.21
CA LYS A 148 -4.06 3.71 17.22
C LYS A 148 -3.58 2.70 16.18
N VAL A 149 -3.74 3.04 14.90
CA VAL A 149 -3.32 2.22 13.77
C VAL A 149 -2.37 3.03 12.91
N HIS A 150 -1.21 2.45 12.62
CA HIS A 150 -0.19 3.01 11.75
C HIS A 150 -0.23 2.27 10.40
N ILE A 151 -0.53 2.98 9.32
CA ILE A 151 -0.45 2.44 7.95
C ILE A 151 0.80 2.97 7.29
N VAL A 152 1.54 2.07 6.64
CA VAL A 152 2.62 2.43 5.72
C VAL A 152 2.33 1.80 4.36
N VAL A 153 2.54 2.56 3.29
CA VAL A 153 2.36 2.12 1.91
C VAL A 153 3.60 2.46 1.12
N ALA A 154 4.24 1.45 0.52
CA ALA A 154 5.27 1.66 -0.49
C ALA A 154 4.64 1.54 -1.87
N ILE A 155 4.92 2.49 -2.75
CA ILE A 155 4.40 2.52 -4.12
C ILE A 155 5.58 2.65 -5.09
N ASN A 156 5.62 1.80 -6.11
CA ASN A 156 6.58 1.89 -7.20
C ASN A 156 5.87 2.24 -8.51
N ASN A 157 6.31 3.31 -9.16
CA ASN A 157 5.77 3.78 -10.44
C ASN A 157 6.58 3.32 -11.66
N THR A 158 7.55 2.42 -11.49
CA THR A 158 8.34 1.88 -12.61
C THR A 158 7.45 1.02 -13.50
N LEU A 159 7.42 1.33 -14.80
CA LEU A 159 6.75 0.52 -15.82
C LEU A 159 7.71 -0.55 -16.36
N THR A 160 7.15 -1.70 -16.71
CA THR A 160 7.86 -2.83 -17.31
C THR A 160 7.08 -3.31 -18.54
N PRO A 161 7.64 -4.23 -19.35
CA PRO A 161 6.91 -4.78 -20.50
C PRO A 161 5.63 -5.53 -20.12
N THR A 162 5.50 -5.93 -18.86
CA THR A 162 4.36 -6.68 -18.34
C THR A 162 3.41 -5.83 -17.50
N THR A 163 3.73 -4.55 -17.26
CA THR A 163 2.77 -3.64 -16.64
C THR A 163 1.67 -3.24 -17.62
N LEU A 164 0.55 -2.76 -17.10
CA LEU A 164 -0.51 -2.12 -17.89
C LEU A 164 -0.70 -0.68 -17.40
N PRO A 165 -0.25 0.34 -18.17
CA PRO A 165 0.34 0.25 -19.50
C PRO A 165 1.77 -0.34 -19.51
N PRO A 166 2.23 -0.94 -20.62
CA PRO A 166 3.60 -1.41 -20.76
C PRO A 166 4.56 -0.23 -20.93
N GLY A 167 5.79 -0.38 -20.45
CA GLY A 167 6.84 0.61 -20.63
C GLY A 167 8.22 0.09 -20.25
N TYR A 168 9.21 0.95 -20.38
CA TYR A 168 10.60 0.65 -20.05
C TYR A 168 11.22 1.84 -19.32
N LEU A 169 12.00 1.54 -18.28
CA LEU A 169 12.82 2.54 -17.61
C LEU A 169 14.09 2.79 -18.44
N GLN A 170 14.24 4.00 -18.95
CA GLN A 170 15.50 4.46 -19.54
C GLN A 170 16.26 5.30 -18.52
N ILE A 171 17.50 4.89 -18.23
CA ILE A 171 18.41 5.62 -17.34
C ILE A 171 19.39 6.38 -18.23
N HIS A 172 19.24 7.70 -18.29
CA HIS A 172 20.15 8.56 -19.05
C HIS A 172 21.39 8.91 -18.23
N ASN A 173 21.22 9.19 -16.94
CA ASN A 173 22.28 9.39 -15.95
C ASN A 173 21.72 9.17 -14.52
N PRO A 174 22.54 9.23 -13.45
CA PRO A 174 22.07 8.93 -12.10
C PRO A 174 20.88 9.78 -11.60
N THR A 175 20.73 11.01 -12.12
CA THR A 175 19.68 11.96 -11.69
C THR A 175 18.56 12.14 -12.72
N TYR A 176 18.69 11.56 -13.92
CA TYR A 176 17.69 11.64 -14.97
C TYR A 176 17.31 10.25 -15.47
N ARG A 177 16.08 9.88 -15.12
CA ARG A 177 15.40 8.65 -15.51
C ARG A 177 14.11 9.02 -16.22
N GLU A 178 13.71 8.20 -17.17
CA GLU A 178 12.52 8.43 -17.98
C GLU A 178 11.77 7.12 -18.21
N LEU A 179 10.44 7.18 -18.20
CA LEU A 179 9.59 6.07 -18.62
C LEU A 179 9.26 6.25 -20.09
N GLN A 180 9.61 5.26 -20.91
CA GLN A 180 9.21 5.20 -22.31
C GLN A 180 8.09 4.18 -22.47
N THR A 181 7.00 4.60 -23.10
CA THR A 181 5.94 3.72 -23.57
C THR A 181 6.19 3.35 -25.04
N PRO A 182 5.78 2.15 -25.49
CA PRO A 182 5.83 1.77 -26.90
C PRO A 182 5.10 2.72 -27.84
#